data_AF-A0A6L2R572-F1
#
_entry.id   AF-A0A6L2R572-F1
#
_cell.length_a   1.000
_cell.length_b   1.000
_cell.length_c   1.000
_cell.angle_alpha   90.00
_cell.angle_beta   90.00
_cell.angle_gamma   90.00
#
_symmetry.space_group_name_H-M   'P 1'
#
loop_
_entity.id
_entity.type
_entity.pdbx_description
1 polymer ?
#
loop_
_entity_poly.entity_id
_entity_poly.type
_entity_poly.pdbx_seq_one_letter_code
_entity_poly.pdbx_strand_id
1 'polypeptide(L)'
;MLKKICRLCPNTLRWTRPTEKTGENKKAHPAKFGFGFEEWLNREEWVLSGYEGVEGEWRYVHIPGMFTPKNAYVGQEVSILFYIKESNKDALAVGYLEKGYVLDEKEATWAAKQFAKKNWLQLMHDEVKAIGGNIKGLPPIPDDTEQLTWDKPLYYANVRFSPGALHFFDERKIIQPKSYYYTGALQWDGVIPEKNYLAPAVSVPHTVINKSVETKKELDRFSEEIRTRRADSGKPFYPRQAPIQNALAKQLNNFLMPKNCKVTCEDERVDVKIIEPNGSKTFIEIKPATSARDAIRLALGQLLEYSHYPDTSKAALLVIVSDASPEQSDFVYLKNLKKIYNIPVRYVHWPLGAKKLPENELSNFLTIAI
;
A
#
# COMPACT_ATOMS: atom_id res chain seq x y z
N MET A 1 -18.84 7.84 2.41
CA MET A 1 -17.70 7.13 3.02
C MET A 1 -16.44 7.98 2.94
N LEU A 2 -15.87 8.33 4.09
CA LEU A 2 -14.55 8.93 4.24
C LEU A 2 -13.45 7.94 3.83
N LYS A 3 -12.32 8.46 3.35
CA LYS A 3 -11.11 7.68 3.07
C LYS A 3 -9.94 8.34 3.80
N LYS A 4 -9.30 7.64 4.75
CA LYS A 4 -8.27 8.20 5.62
C LYS A 4 -7.00 7.36 5.68
N ILE A 5 -5.87 8.00 6.02
CA ILE A 5 -4.63 7.32 6.41
C ILE A 5 -4.35 7.63 7.88
N CYS A 6 -4.19 6.60 8.71
CA CYS A 6 -3.99 6.71 10.16
C CYS A 6 -2.71 5.99 10.60
N ARG A 7 -1.95 6.60 11.51
CA ARG A 7 -0.77 5.98 12.13
C ARG A 7 -1.21 5.04 13.25
N LEU A 8 -0.58 3.87 13.32
CA LEU A 8 -0.59 2.96 14.47
C LEU A 8 0.78 3.00 15.18
N CYS A 9 0.81 2.63 16.45
CA CYS A 9 2.02 2.14 17.12
C CYS A 9 2.60 0.93 16.37
N PRO A 10 3.93 0.82 16.21
CA PRO A 10 4.57 -0.44 15.86
C PRO A 10 4.25 -1.50 16.92
N ASN A 11 3.79 -2.67 16.47
CA ASN A 11 3.36 -3.75 17.35
C ASN A 11 3.82 -5.10 16.76
N THR A 12 4.40 -5.97 17.60
CA THR A 12 4.92 -7.29 17.19
C THR A 12 3.90 -8.42 17.32
N LEU A 13 2.76 -8.18 17.96
CA LEU A 13 1.68 -9.14 18.21
C LEU A 13 0.44 -8.86 17.32
N ARG A 14 0.65 -8.31 16.12
CA ARG A 14 -0.39 -7.96 15.13
C ARG A 14 -1.56 -7.14 15.72
N TRP A 15 -1.29 -6.21 16.63
CA TRP A 15 -2.28 -5.35 17.29
C TRP A 15 -3.40 -6.15 18.00
N THR A 16 -3.09 -7.34 18.50
CA THR A 16 -3.97 -8.06 19.43
C THR A 16 -3.90 -7.46 20.83
N ARG A 17 -2.71 -6.98 21.26
CA ARG A 17 -2.47 -6.35 22.56
C ARG A 17 -1.20 -5.50 22.55
N PRO A 18 -1.01 -4.60 23.54
CA PRO A 18 0.20 -3.80 23.68
C PRO A 18 1.48 -4.62 23.66
N THR A 19 2.53 -4.01 23.10
CA THR A 19 3.89 -4.56 23.07
C THR A 19 4.89 -3.59 23.68
N GLU A 20 6.14 -4.03 23.87
CA GLU A 20 7.15 -3.22 24.56
C GLU A 20 7.32 -1.81 23.97
N LYS A 21 7.64 -0.88 24.87
CA LYS A 21 7.63 0.57 24.70
C LYS A 21 8.19 1.09 23.36
N THR A 22 7.31 1.51 22.46
CA THR A 22 7.68 2.23 21.23
C THR A 22 7.32 3.72 21.31
N GLY A 23 8.27 4.61 21.01
CA GLY A 23 8.01 6.05 21.02
C GLY A 23 9.23 6.95 20.84
N GLU A 24 9.36 7.57 19.67
CA GLU A 24 10.44 8.53 19.33
C GLU A 24 10.27 9.91 20.02
N ASN A 25 9.03 10.34 20.30
CA ASN A 25 8.71 11.70 20.74
C ASN A 25 7.98 11.73 22.09
N LYS A 26 8.66 12.20 23.15
CA LYS A 26 8.18 12.29 24.54
C LYS A 26 6.81 12.97 24.75
N LYS A 27 6.29 13.72 23.78
CA LYS A 27 4.97 14.38 23.85
C LYS A 27 3.80 13.50 23.38
N ALA A 28 4.04 12.45 22.60
CA ALA A 28 2.98 11.57 22.09
C ALA A 28 2.49 10.59 23.15
N HIS A 29 1.22 10.16 23.08
CA HIS A 29 0.62 9.22 24.05
C HIS A 29 1.47 7.95 24.26
N PRO A 30 1.97 7.26 23.21
CA PRO A 30 2.77 6.04 23.39
C PRO A 30 4.11 6.29 24.07
N ALA A 31 4.76 7.42 23.81
CA ALA A 31 6.01 7.75 24.49
C ALA A 31 5.80 8.18 25.95
N LYS A 32 4.64 8.77 26.27
CA LYS A 32 4.27 9.22 27.62
C LYS A 32 3.80 8.06 28.51
N PHE A 33 3.01 7.14 27.97
CA PHE A 33 2.34 6.08 28.73
C PHE A 33 2.84 4.66 28.42
N GLY A 34 3.61 4.47 27.35
CA GLY A 34 4.24 3.18 27.00
C GLY A 34 3.41 2.28 26.08
N PHE A 35 2.21 2.69 25.65
CA PHE A 35 1.32 1.92 24.78
C PHE A 35 0.46 2.85 23.88
N GLY A 36 -0.10 2.33 22.80
CA GLY A 36 -1.11 2.98 21.96
C GLY A 36 -2.52 2.41 22.17
N PHE A 37 -3.55 3.24 22.03
CA PHE A 37 -4.95 2.81 22.16
C PHE A 37 -5.38 1.78 21.09
N GLU A 38 -4.79 1.91 19.91
CA GLU A 38 -5.01 1.03 18.75
C GLU A 38 -4.23 -0.28 18.81
N GLU A 39 -3.49 -0.58 19.89
CA GLU A 39 -2.78 -1.85 20.05
C GLU A 39 -3.70 -3.05 20.33
N TRP A 40 -5.01 -2.85 20.50
CA TRP A 40 -6.05 -3.89 20.53
C TRP A 40 -6.89 -3.96 19.23
N LEU A 41 -6.48 -3.28 18.14
CA LEU A 41 -7.22 -3.19 16.87
C LEU A 41 -7.63 -4.55 16.27
N ASN A 42 -6.84 -5.60 16.48
CA ASN A 42 -7.12 -6.97 16.03
C ASN A 42 -7.43 -7.95 17.17
N ARG A 43 -8.11 -7.51 18.24
CA ARG A 43 -8.81 -8.44 19.15
C ARG A 43 -9.97 -9.08 18.42
N GLU A 44 -9.77 -10.30 17.91
CA GLU A 44 -10.78 -10.99 17.12
C GLU A 44 -11.95 -11.48 17.96
N GLU A 45 -11.69 -11.76 19.23
CA GLU A 45 -12.63 -12.21 20.25
C GLU A 45 -13.41 -11.08 20.93
N TRP A 46 -13.06 -9.80 20.68
CA TRP A 46 -13.77 -8.64 21.23
C TRP A 46 -14.89 -8.17 20.30
N VAL A 47 -15.98 -8.92 20.33
CA VAL A 47 -17.19 -8.68 19.53
C VAL A 47 -18.36 -8.27 20.43
N LEU A 48 -19.08 -7.24 20.01
CA LEU A 48 -20.30 -6.74 20.64
C LEU A 48 -21.47 -6.75 19.65
N SER A 49 -22.67 -6.95 20.17
CA SER A 49 -23.95 -6.89 19.45
C SER A 49 -25.03 -6.30 20.36
N GLY A 50 -26.16 -5.87 19.79
CA GLY A 50 -27.30 -5.33 20.56
C GLY A 50 -27.20 -3.84 20.92
N TYR A 51 -26.51 -3.03 20.11
CA TYR A 51 -26.72 -1.58 20.14
C TYR A 51 -27.98 -1.21 19.35
N GLU A 52 -28.72 -0.20 19.81
CA GLU A 52 -29.99 0.21 19.23
C GLU A 52 -29.84 0.62 17.76
N GLY A 53 -30.63 0.00 16.87
CA GLY A 53 -30.57 0.26 15.42
C GLY A 53 -29.34 -0.30 14.69
N VAL A 54 -28.51 -1.13 15.35
CA VAL A 54 -27.33 -1.76 14.76
C VAL A 54 -27.42 -3.28 14.89
N GLU A 55 -27.80 -3.93 13.79
CA GLU A 55 -27.91 -5.39 13.68
C GLU A 55 -26.55 -6.06 13.51
N GLY A 56 -26.42 -7.28 14.04
CA GLY A 56 -25.24 -8.13 13.86
C GLY A 56 -24.13 -7.90 14.89
N GLU A 57 -22.95 -8.42 14.54
CA GLU A 57 -21.76 -8.50 15.40
C GLU A 57 -20.65 -7.57 14.92
N TRP A 58 -20.05 -6.84 15.85
CA TRP A 58 -19.18 -5.70 15.55
C TRP A 58 -18.00 -5.61 16.51
N ARG A 59 -16.82 -5.27 15.98
CA ARG A 59 -15.66 -4.84 16.76
C ARG A 59 -15.72 -3.33 16.97
N TYR A 60 -15.34 -2.90 18.17
CA TYR A 60 -15.29 -1.49 18.59
C TYR A 60 -13.86 -1.18 19.00
N VAL A 61 -13.28 -0.10 18.48
CA VAL A 61 -11.87 0.24 18.70
C VAL A 61 -11.69 1.75 18.83
N HIS A 62 -10.59 2.17 19.46
CA HIS A 62 -10.13 3.56 19.42
C HIS A 62 -8.98 3.71 18.42
N ILE A 63 -9.18 4.55 17.41
CA ILE A 63 -8.17 4.92 16.40
C ILE A 63 -7.82 6.41 16.61
N PRO A 64 -6.63 6.75 17.14
CA PRO A 64 -6.30 8.13 17.53
C PRO A 64 -6.41 9.17 16.39
N GLY A 65 -6.13 8.77 15.14
CA GLY A 65 -6.29 9.65 13.98
C GLY A 65 -7.75 10.06 13.69
N MET A 66 -8.72 9.24 14.10
CA MET A 66 -10.15 9.51 13.93
C MET A 66 -10.75 10.32 15.08
N PHE A 67 -10.07 10.38 16.23
CA PHE A 67 -10.46 11.22 17.36
C PHE A 67 -10.05 12.67 17.10
N THR A 68 -11.02 13.55 16.85
CA THR A 68 -10.75 14.98 16.58
C THR A 68 -11.46 15.87 17.61
N PRO A 69 -10.86 16.98 18.09
CA PRO A 69 -11.47 17.83 19.12
C PRO A 69 -12.81 18.48 18.76
N LYS A 70 -13.21 18.43 17.48
CA LYS A 70 -14.48 18.96 16.96
C LYS A 70 -15.43 17.86 16.48
N ASN A 71 -15.16 16.58 16.77
CA ASN A 71 -15.95 15.43 16.35
C ASN A 71 -16.24 15.40 14.83
N ALA A 72 -15.30 15.91 14.01
CA ALA A 72 -15.51 16.26 12.60
C ALA A 72 -15.80 15.07 11.64
N TYR A 73 -15.69 13.84 12.15
CA TYR A 73 -15.92 12.61 11.40
C TYR A 73 -17.09 11.77 11.95
N VAL A 74 -17.69 12.16 13.08
CA VAL A 74 -18.77 11.41 13.74
C VAL A 74 -19.96 11.21 12.80
N GLY A 75 -20.58 10.03 12.87
CA GLY A 75 -21.75 9.66 12.07
C GLY A 75 -21.43 9.28 10.62
N GLN A 76 -20.15 9.16 10.24
CA GLN A 76 -19.74 8.87 8.87
C GLN A 76 -19.14 7.47 8.73
N GLU A 77 -19.48 6.79 7.63
CA GLU A 77 -18.72 5.61 7.19
C GLU A 77 -17.28 6.00 6.83
N VAL A 78 -16.30 5.14 7.14
CA VAL A 78 -14.88 5.38 6.90
C VAL A 78 -14.19 4.12 6.37
N SER A 79 -13.25 4.32 5.44
CA SER A 79 -12.25 3.35 5.01
C SER A 79 -10.87 3.89 5.38
N ILE A 80 -10.00 3.08 5.99
CA ILE A 80 -8.75 3.56 6.61
C ILE A 80 -7.56 2.73 6.13
N LEU A 81 -6.54 3.37 5.55
CA LEU A 81 -5.22 2.78 5.38
C LEU A 81 -4.40 2.98 6.67
N PHE A 82 -3.84 1.89 7.20
CA PHE A 82 -3.02 1.92 8.41
C PHE A 82 -1.53 1.87 8.08
N TYR A 83 -0.74 2.67 8.79
CA TYR A 83 0.71 2.64 8.70
C TYR A 83 1.40 2.75 10.05
N ILE A 84 2.61 2.22 10.15
CA ILE A 84 3.53 2.45 11.27
C ILE A 84 4.69 3.31 10.82
N LYS A 85 5.39 3.88 11.80
CA LYS A 85 6.74 4.42 11.62
C LYS A 85 7.60 3.90 12.76
N GLU A 86 8.66 3.20 12.40
CA GLU A 86 9.72 2.73 13.29
C GLU A 86 10.86 3.76 13.30
N SER A 87 11.63 3.82 14.39
CA SER A 87 12.69 4.82 14.61
C SER A 87 13.65 4.91 13.42
N ASN A 88 13.76 6.10 12.83
CA ASN A 88 14.58 6.42 11.65
C ASN A 88 14.31 5.59 10.37
N LYS A 89 13.16 4.89 10.28
CA LYS A 89 12.72 4.19 9.06
C LYS A 89 11.60 4.94 8.35
N ASP A 90 11.36 4.56 7.10
CA ASP A 90 10.21 5.01 6.33
C ASP A 90 8.88 4.62 6.99
N ALA A 91 7.80 5.31 6.61
CA ALA A 91 6.46 4.88 7.01
C ALA A 91 6.07 3.62 6.23
N LEU A 92 5.56 2.61 6.95
CA LEU A 92 5.19 1.33 6.38
C LEU A 92 3.68 1.15 6.53
N ALA A 93 2.95 1.10 5.41
CA ALA A 93 1.58 0.63 5.40
C ALA A 93 1.53 -0.85 5.79
N VAL A 94 0.66 -1.19 6.74
CA VAL A 94 0.58 -2.50 7.40
C VAL A 94 -0.76 -3.21 7.17
N GLY A 95 -1.79 -2.48 6.79
CA GLY A 95 -3.12 -3.00 6.54
C GLY A 95 -4.12 -1.91 6.23
N TYR A 96 -5.38 -2.28 6.12
CA TYR A 96 -6.49 -1.36 5.93
C TYR A 96 -7.77 -1.89 6.59
N LEU A 97 -8.62 -0.96 7.00
CA LEU A 97 -10.02 -1.20 7.30
C LEU A 97 -10.83 -0.89 6.04
N GLU A 98 -11.43 -1.91 5.41
CA GLU A 98 -12.24 -1.75 4.20
C GLU A 98 -13.41 -0.80 4.48
N LYS A 99 -14.20 -1.11 5.52
CA LYS A 99 -15.36 -0.33 5.92
C LYS A 99 -15.57 -0.36 7.44
N GLY A 100 -15.72 0.82 8.03
CA GLY A 100 -16.18 1.04 9.39
C GLY A 100 -17.10 2.26 9.50
N TYR A 101 -17.52 2.57 10.72
CA TYR A 101 -18.41 3.68 11.07
C TYR A 101 -17.83 4.45 12.26
N VAL A 102 -17.76 5.78 12.16
CA VAL A 102 -17.24 6.63 13.23
C VAL A 102 -18.35 6.94 14.23
N LEU A 103 -18.14 6.52 15.47
CA LEU A 103 -19.16 6.53 16.53
C LEU A 103 -19.55 7.94 16.98
N ASP A 104 -20.78 8.08 17.45
CA ASP A 104 -21.17 9.20 18.32
C ASP A 104 -20.91 8.87 19.80
N GLU A 105 -21.19 9.83 20.68
CA GLU A 105 -20.97 9.65 22.11
C GLU A 105 -21.97 8.66 22.76
N LYS A 106 -23.16 8.45 22.19
CA LYS A 106 -24.15 7.48 22.69
C LYS A 106 -23.67 6.05 22.42
N GLU A 107 -23.24 5.76 21.20
CA GLU A 107 -22.72 4.46 20.78
C GLU A 107 -21.38 4.15 21.47
N ALA A 108 -20.49 5.14 21.59
CA ALA A 108 -19.23 4.99 22.33
C ALA A 108 -19.45 4.75 23.83
N THR A 109 -20.43 5.43 24.46
CA THR A 109 -20.80 5.18 25.87
C THR A 109 -21.32 3.77 26.05
N TRP A 110 -22.20 3.31 25.16
CA TRP A 110 -22.70 1.94 25.20
C TRP A 110 -21.57 0.92 25.08
N ALA A 111 -20.65 1.10 24.11
CA ALA A 111 -19.51 0.20 23.92
C ALA A 111 -18.60 0.16 25.15
N ALA A 112 -18.31 1.32 25.76
CA ALA A 112 -17.54 1.42 27.00
C ALA A 112 -18.22 0.68 28.17
N LYS A 113 -19.55 0.75 28.30
CA LYS A 113 -20.30 -0.04 29.30
C LYS A 113 -20.15 -1.54 29.05
N GLN A 114 -20.18 -2.00 27.80
CA GLN A 114 -19.96 -3.41 27.47
C GLN A 114 -18.53 -3.86 27.77
N PHE A 115 -17.52 -3.02 27.50
CA PHE A 115 -16.12 -3.30 27.81
C PHE A 115 -15.90 -3.47 29.32
N ALA A 116 -16.56 -2.64 30.14
CA ALA A 116 -16.56 -2.78 31.59
C ALA A 116 -17.26 -4.08 32.03
N LYS A 117 -18.49 -4.33 31.55
CA LYS A 117 -19.29 -5.53 31.89
C LYS A 117 -18.65 -6.85 31.47
N LYS A 118 -17.83 -6.85 30.41
CA LYS A 118 -17.05 -8.02 29.93
C LYS A 118 -15.64 -8.10 30.53
N ASN A 119 -15.31 -7.24 31.50
CA ASN A 119 -14.00 -7.14 32.15
C ASN A 119 -12.82 -6.85 31.19
N TRP A 120 -13.10 -6.35 29.98
CA TRP A 120 -12.07 -6.02 28.99
C TRP A 120 -11.25 -4.80 29.41
N LEU A 121 -11.85 -3.82 30.09
CA LEU A 121 -11.10 -2.67 30.64
C LEU A 121 -10.04 -3.12 31.66
N GLN A 122 -10.38 -4.05 32.55
CA GLN A 122 -9.42 -4.64 33.50
C GLN A 122 -8.30 -5.37 32.76
N LEU A 123 -8.64 -6.18 31.75
CA LEU A 123 -7.66 -6.86 30.92
C LEU A 123 -6.72 -5.86 30.20
N MET A 124 -7.23 -4.75 29.65
CA MET A 124 -6.39 -3.69 29.07
C MET A 124 -5.42 -3.10 30.11
N HIS A 125 -5.90 -2.81 31.33
CA HIS A 125 -5.06 -2.30 32.42
C HIS A 125 -3.96 -3.29 32.81
N ASP A 126 -4.27 -4.58 32.90
CA ASP A 126 -3.29 -5.60 33.28
C ASP A 126 -2.27 -5.89 32.17
N GLU A 127 -2.67 -5.83 30.90
CA GLU A 127 -1.74 -5.92 29.77
C GLU A 127 -0.80 -4.71 29.69
N VAL A 128 -1.30 -3.50 29.96
CA VAL A 128 -0.46 -2.30 30.06
C VAL A 128 0.52 -2.40 31.23
N LYS A 129 0.10 -2.91 32.40
CA LYS A 129 1.02 -3.18 33.52
C LYS A 129 2.09 -4.21 33.15
N ALA A 130 1.70 -5.28 32.46
CA ALA A 130 2.60 -6.40 32.12
C ALA A 130 3.78 -5.97 31.23
N ILE A 131 3.60 -4.98 30.36
CA ILE A 131 4.68 -4.39 29.54
C ILE A 131 5.41 -3.21 30.21
N GLY A 132 5.16 -2.95 31.50
CA GLY A 132 5.72 -1.79 32.22
C GLY A 132 5.15 -0.43 31.81
N GLY A 133 3.97 -0.43 31.17
CA GLY A 133 3.23 0.77 30.78
C GLY A 133 2.53 1.45 31.94
N ASN A 134 2.20 2.73 31.76
CA ASN A 134 1.54 3.57 32.75
C ASN A 134 0.04 3.61 32.50
N ILE A 135 -0.71 2.86 33.32
CA ILE A 135 -2.18 2.75 33.27
C ILE A 135 -2.93 4.09 33.35
N LYS A 136 -2.31 5.19 33.79
CA LYS A 136 -2.90 6.54 33.73
C LYS A 136 -3.10 7.07 32.30
N GLY A 137 -2.64 6.34 31.28
CA GLY A 137 -2.98 6.57 29.89
C GLY A 137 -4.35 6.01 29.50
N LEU A 138 -4.79 4.91 30.14
CA LEU A 138 -6.11 4.34 29.92
C LEU A 138 -7.16 5.13 30.72
N PRO A 139 -8.42 5.14 30.27
CA PRO A 139 -9.54 5.47 31.15
C PRO A 139 -9.54 4.56 32.39
N PRO A 140 -9.93 5.08 33.57
CA PRO A 140 -10.10 4.28 34.77
C PRO A 140 -11.23 3.27 34.54
N ILE A 141 -11.15 2.17 35.27
CA ILE A 141 -12.25 1.20 35.35
C ILE A 141 -13.31 1.86 36.26
N PRO A 142 -14.56 1.99 35.82
CA PRO A 142 -15.60 2.59 36.66
C PRO A 142 -15.98 1.63 37.79
N ASP A 143 -16.11 2.14 39.01
CA ASP A 143 -16.54 1.35 40.18
C ASP A 143 -17.98 0.81 40.00
N ASP A 144 -18.81 1.54 39.26
CA ASP A 144 -20.13 1.12 38.79
C ASP A 144 -20.20 1.22 37.26
N THR A 145 -20.42 0.08 36.58
CA THR A 145 -20.52 0.01 35.11
C THR A 145 -21.71 0.79 34.53
N GLU A 146 -22.70 1.17 35.35
CA GLU A 146 -23.77 2.07 34.93
C GLU A 146 -23.34 3.55 34.93
N GLN A 147 -22.33 3.91 35.73
CA GLN A 147 -21.81 5.26 35.92
C GLN A 147 -20.42 5.43 35.28
N LEU A 148 -20.36 5.46 33.95
CA LEU A 148 -19.16 5.93 33.25
C LEU A 148 -18.97 7.44 33.50
N THR A 149 -17.99 7.78 34.32
CA THR A 149 -17.68 9.16 34.75
C THR A 149 -16.75 9.93 33.82
N TRP A 150 -16.41 9.38 32.64
CA TRP A 150 -15.55 10.07 31.67
C TRP A 150 -16.29 11.14 30.89
N ASP A 151 -15.68 12.31 30.80
CA ASP A 151 -16.19 13.46 30.06
C ASP A 151 -16.23 13.24 28.53
N LYS A 152 -15.59 12.17 28.03
CA LYS A 152 -15.41 11.88 26.60
C LYS A 152 -15.43 10.36 26.33
N PRO A 153 -16.60 9.74 26.12
CA PRO A 153 -16.72 8.28 25.88
C PRO A 153 -15.97 7.79 24.63
N LEU A 154 -15.74 8.67 23.65
CA LEU A 154 -14.98 8.39 22.43
C LEU A 154 -13.51 7.98 22.66
N TYR A 155 -12.98 8.11 23.88
CA TYR A 155 -11.65 7.55 24.24
C TYR A 155 -11.65 6.03 24.41
N TYR A 156 -12.78 5.40 24.71
CA TYR A 156 -12.87 3.94 24.82
C TYR A 156 -12.97 3.29 23.44
N ALA A 157 -13.87 3.82 22.59
CA ALA A 157 -14.01 3.45 21.20
C ALA A 157 -14.51 4.65 20.39
N ASN A 158 -14.02 4.79 19.16
CA ASN A 158 -14.45 5.84 18.22
C ASN A 158 -14.74 5.31 16.81
N VAL A 159 -14.43 4.04 16.51
CA VAL A 159 -14.78 3.38 15.26
C VAL A 159 -15.35 1.98 15.52
N ARG A 160 -16.44 1.65 14.83
CA ARG A 160 -17.03 0.31 14.72
C ARG A 160 -16.74 -0.30 13.36
N PHE A 161 -16.50 -1.61 13.28
CA PHE A 161 -16.41 -2.35 12.03
C PHE A 161 -16.79 -3.84 12.18
N SER A 162 -17.14 -4.50 11.08
CA SER A 162 -17.49 -5.93 11.11
C SER A 162 -16.22 -6.80 11.20
N PRO A 163 -16.24 -7.99 11.83
CA PRO A 163 -15.04 -8.79 12.07
C PRO A 163 -14.18 -9.09 10.83
N GLY A 164 -14.81 -9.19 9.64
CA GLY A 164 -14.12 -9.47 8.37
C GLY A 164 -13.58 -8.26 7.60
N ALA A 165 -13.82 -7.02 8.04
CA ALA A 165 -13.48 -5.80 7.29
C ALA A 165 -12.04 -5.28 7.54
N LEU A 166 -11.29 -5.88 8.47
CA LEU A 166 -9.91 -5.51 8.79
C LEU A 166 -8.95 -6.48 8.10
N HIS A 167 -8.03 -5.93 7.32
CA HIS A 167 -7.07 -6.70 6.53
C HIS A 167 -5.65 -6.21 6.78
N PHE A 168 -4.74 -7.12 7.13
CA PHE A 168 -3.31 -6.82 7.20
C PHE A 168 -2.62 -7.26 5.90
N PHE A 169 -1.58 -6.55 5.49
CA PHE A 169 -0.74 -6.99 4.38
C PHE A 169 0.28 -8.02 4.88
N ASP A 170 0.50 -9.07 4.10
CA ASP A 170 1.54 -10.07 4.38
C ASP A 170 2.95 -9.47 4.24
N GLU A 171 3.13 -8.60 3.25
CA GLU A 171 4.31 -7.76 3.07
C GLU A 171 4.00 -6.30 3.46
N ARG A 172 4.81 -5.71 4.35
CA ARG A 172 4.72 -4.28 4.70
C ARG A 172 5.12 -3.41 3.50
N LYS A 173 4.36 -2.37 3.20
CA LYS A 173 4.55 -1.56 1.98
C LYS A 173 5.00 -0.15 2.34
N ILE A 174 6.10 0.34 1.77
CA ILE A 174 6.59 1.67 2.09
C ILE A 174 5.65 2.75 1.52
N ILE A 175 5.41 3.81 2.30
CA ILE A 175 4.62 4.99 1.94
C ILE A 175 5.31 6.29 2.41
N GLN A 176 4.97 7.42 1.79
CA GLN A 176 5.39 8.76 2.22
C GLN A 176 4.17 9.63 2.56
N PRO A 177 3.61 9.52 3.79
CA PRO A 177 2.51 10.37 4.20
C PRO A 177 2.98 11.82 4.38
N LYS A 178 2.15 12.80 3.98
CA LYS A 178 2.47 14.24 4.08
C LYS A 178 2.76 14.73 5.51
N SER A 179 2.43 13.94 6.53
CA SER A 179 2.84 14.14 7.92
C SER A 179 2.83 12.81 8.69
N TYR A 180 3.57 12.74 9.79
CA TYR A 180 3.71 11.56 10.66
C TYR A 180 2.94 11.70 12.00
N TYR A 181 2.00 12.65 12.09
CA TYR A 181 1.20 12.90 13.29
C TYR A 181 0.39 11.67 13.71
N TYR A 182 0.59 11.24 14.95
CA TYR A 182 -0.10 10.10 15.55
C TYR A 182 -1.61 10.34 15.72
N THR A 183 -1.99 11.56 16.14
CA THR A 183 -3.39 11.97 16.36
C THR A 183 -4.02 12.62 15.12
N GLY A 184 -3.54 12.29 13.92
CA GLY A 184 -4.01 12.90 12.67
C GLY A 184 -4.41 11.88 11.63
N ALA A 185 -5.64 11.95 11.14
CA ALA A 185 -6.07 11.26 9.93
C ALA A 185 -5.80 12.12 8.69
N LEU A 186 -4.89 11.67 7.82
CA LEU A 186 -4.65 12.30 6.52
C LEU A 186 -5.71 11.85 5.50
N GLN A 187 -5.91 12.63 4.44
CA GLN A 187 -6.81 12.21 3.36
C GLN A 187 -6.17 11.10 2.53
N TRP A 188 -6.96 10.07 2.24
CA TRP A 188 -6.61 8.98 1.33
C TRP A 188 -7.46 9.09 0.05
N ASP A 189 -6.88 8.72 -1.09
CA ASP A 189 -7.58 8.56 -2.37
C ASP A 189 -8.34 7.22 -2.46
N GLY A 190 -7.96 6.24 -1.62
CA GLY A 190 -8.49 4.88 -1.64
C GLY A 190 -7.64 3.90 -2.45
N VAL A 191 -6.45 4.33 -2.89
CA VAL A 191 -5.47 3.42 -3.50
C VAL A 191 -4.73 2.72 -2.36
N ILE A 192 -5.05 1.44 -2.13
CA ILE A 192 -4.20 0.60 -1.29
C ILE A 192 -2.83 0.57 -1.97
N PRO A 193 -1.72 0.92 -1.28
CA PRO A 193 -0.40 0.81 -1.88
C PRO A 193 -0.21 -0.63 -2.38
N GLU A 194 0.24 -0.80 -3.61
CA GLU A 194 0.89 -2.04 -4.07
C GLU A 194 2.38 -1.75 -4.27
N LYS A 195 3.21 -2.80 -4.39
CA LYS A 195 4.66 -2.79 -4.11
C LYS A 195 5.40 -1.49 -4.52
N ASN A 196 6.14 -0.93 -3.55
CA ASN A 196 7.12 0.18 -3.64
C ASN A 196 6.57 1.60 -3.90
N TYR A 197 6.15 2.30 -2.84
CA TYR A 197 5.99 3.76 -2.85
C TYR A 197 7.11 4.47 -2.05
N LEU A 198 8.26 4.67 -2.70
CA LEU A 198 9.22 5.72 -2.34
C LEU A 198 9.65 6.47 -3.61
N ALA A 199 9.34 7.76 -3.67
CA ALA A 199 10.08 8.74 -4.47
C ALA A 199 10.04 10.09 -3.72
N PRO A 200 11.15 10.86 -3.64
CA PRO A 200 11.48 11.57 -2.40
C PRO A 200 11.56 13.10 -2.53
N ALA A 201 11.91 13.77 -1.44
CA ALA A 201 12.54 15.09 -1.44
C ALA A 201 13.83 15.08 -0.59
N VAL A 202 14.98 15.06 -1.28
CA VAL A 202 16.32 15.67 -1.02
C VAL A 202 16.65 16.06 0.45
N SER A 203 17.76 15.64 1.10
CA SER A 203 19.18 15.88 0.70
C SER A 203 20.25 14.89 1.26
N VAL A 204 21.37 14.80 0.54
CA VAL A 204 22.66 14.05 0.75
C VAL A 204 23.61 14.71 1.80
N PRO A 205 24.83 14.18 2.16
CA PRO A 205 25.52 12.90 1.83
C PRO A 205 26.24 12.14 3.00
N HIS A 206 26.72 10.90 2.75
CA HIS A 206 28.14 10.46 2.93
C HIS A 206 28.40 8.95 2.63
N THR A 207 29.13 8.68 1.52
CA THR A 207 30.38 7.87 1.37
C THR A 207 30.83 6.87 2.48
N VAL A 208 31.43 5.67 2.27
CA VAL A 208 31.55 4.59 1.21
C VAL A 208 31.95 3.27 1.98
N ILE A 209 31.79 2.01 1.50
CA ILE A 209 32.79 1.13 0.80
C ILE A 209 32.22 -0.33 0.66
N ASN A 210 32.54 -1.00 -0.46
CA ASN A 210 32.75 -2.44 -0.82
C ASN A 210 32.57 -3.61 0.24
N LYS A 211 32.36 -4.90 -0.13
CA LYS A 211 32.89 -5.69 -1.28
C LYS A 211 32.08 -7.00 -1.57
N SER A 212 32.26 -7.53 -2.78
CA SER A 212 31.73 -8.76 -3.45
C SER A 212 31.73 -10.12 -2.71
N VAL A 213 30.89 -11.08 -3.16
CA VAL A 213 31.26 -12.33 -3.90
C VAL A 213 29.99 -13.05 -4.45
N GLU A 214 30.14 -13.87 -5.49
CA GLU A 214 29.13 -14.32 -6.47
C GLU A 214 28.52 -15.74 -6.30
N THR A 215 27.39 -15.95 -6.99
CA THR A 215 26.95 -17.17 -7.72
C THR A 215 26.98 -18.56 -7.08
N LYS A 216 25.78 -19.16 -6.96
CA LYS A 216 25.46 -20.52 -7.51
C LYS A 216 24.01 -20.97 -7.28
N LYS A 217 23.22 -20.24 -6.47
CA LYS A 217 21.85 -20.62 -6.06
C LYS A 217 20.72 -20.07 -6.94
N GLU A 218 21.03 -19.52 -8.12
CA GLU A 218 20.08 -18.73 -8.92
C GLU A 218 19.34 -19.49 -10.04
N LEU A 219 19.60 -20.78 -10.24
CA LEU A 219 18.92 -21.58 -11.28
C LEU A 219 17.82 -22.52 -10.74
N ASP A 220 17.74 -22.74 -9.42
CA ASP A 220 16.68 -23.54 -8.77
C ASP A 220 15.38 -22.75 -8.48
N ARG A 221 15.29 -21.49 -8.91
CA ARG A 221 14.10 -20.62 -8.69
C ARG A 221 13.03 -20.72 -9.78
N PHE A 222 13.24 -21.54 -10.80
CA PHE A 222 12.31 -21.71 -11.92
C PHE A 222 11.59 -23.07 -11.83
N SER A 223 10.42 -23.09 -11.20
CA SER A 223 9.45 -24.21 -11.28
C SER A 223 8.04 -23.65 -11.51
N GLU A 224 7.39 -24.11 -12.57
CA GLU A 224 6.10 -23.62 -13.06
C GLU A 224 4.92 -24.57 -12.70
N GLU A 225 5.00 -25.31 -11.59
CA GLU A 225 3.97 -26.30 -11.26
C GLU A 225 2.67 -25.73 -10.68
N ILE A 226 1.59 -25.86 -11.46
CA ILE A 226 0.21 -25.55 -11.08
C ILE A 226 -0.30 -26.53 -10.01
N ARG A 227 -0.91 -26.01 -8.94
CA ARG A 227 -1.77 -26.81 -8.04
C ARG A 227 -3.21 -26.34 -8.09
N THR A 228 -4.14 -27.26 -8.33
CA THR A 228 -5.58 -27.00 -8.41
C THR A 228 -6.37 -27.68 -7.28
N ARG A 229 -7.36 -26.97 -6.74
CA ARG A 229 -8.64 -27.55 -6.25
C ARG A 229 -9.79 -26.81 -6.93
N ARG A 230 -10.80 -27.54 -7.41
CA ARG A 230 -12.08 -27.06 -7.96
C ARG A 230 -13.16 -27.31 -6.90
N ALA A 231 -14.34 -26.71 -6.84
CA ALA A 231 -14.95 -25.41 -7.22
C ALA A 231 -16.36 -25.45 -6.53
N ASP A 232 -17.20 -24.43 -6.34
CA ASP A 232 -17.42 -23.11 -6.96
C ASP A 232 -17.60 -22.03 -5.86
N SER A 233 -17.55 -20.72 -6.10
CA SER A 233 -17.49 -19.97 -7.37
C SER A 233 -16.37 -18.92 -7.31
N GLY A 234 -15.47 -18.90 -8.28
CA GLY A 234 -14.28 -18.03 -8.26
C GLY A 234 -14.17 -17.08 -9.45
N LYS A 235 -13.59 -15.90 -9.22
CA LYS A 235 -12.85 -15.15 -10.24
C LYS A 235 -11.36 -15.21 -9.88
N PRO A 236 -10.49 -15.76 -10.75
CA PRO A 236 -9.06 -15.81 -10.47
C PRO A 236 -8.43 -14.41 -10.60
N PHE A 237 -7.74 -13.96 -9.55
CA PHE A 237 -6.94 -12.75 -9.58
C PHE A 237 -5.49 -13.11 -9.97
N TYR A 238 -5.13 -12.85 -11.22
CA TYR A 238 -3.77 -13.05 -11.72
C TYR A 238 -2.91 -11.81 -11.44
N PRO A 239 -1.64 -11.95 -10.98
CA PRO A 239 -0.70 -10.83 -10.97
C PRO A 239 -0.44 -10.40 -12.41
N ARG A 240 -0.97 -9.24 -12.83
CA ARG A 240 -1.16 -8.90 -14.26
C ARG A 240 0.13 -8.61 -15.04
N GLN A 241 1.23 -8.22 -14.38
CA GLN A 241 2.46 -7.77 -15.07
C GLN A 241 3.24 -8.93 -15.70
N ALA A 242 3.59 -9.96 -14.92
CA ALA A 242 4.41 -11.08 -15.39
C ALA A 242 3.81 -11.85 -16.60
N PRO A 243 2.48 -12.11 -16.69
CA PRO A 243 1.87 -12.69 -17.88
C PRO A 243 2.03 -11.82 -19.13
N ILE A 244 1.87 -10.49 -19.01
CA ILE A 244 2.06 -9.55 -20.12
C ILE A 244 3.53 -9.53 -20.54
N GLN A 245 4.45 -9.44 -19.58
CA GLN A 245 5.89 -9.43 -19.81
C GLN A 245 6.38 -10.69 -20.54
N ASN A 246 6.04 -11.87 -20.02
CA ASN A 246 6.45 -13.14 -20.62
C ASN A 246 5.86 -13.33 -22.03
N ALA A 247 4.59 -12.96 -22.23
CA ALA A 247 3.93 -13.07 -23.52
C ALA A 247 4.46 -12.04 -24.54
N LEU A 248 4.74 -10.80 -24.12
CA LEU A 248 5.30 -9.74 -24.95
C LEU A 248 6.75 -10.05 -25.34
N ALA A 249 7.61 -10.39 -24.38
CA ALA A 249 9.01 -10.71 -24.63
C ALA A 249 9.16 -11.87 -25.63
N LYS A 250 8.35 -12.92 -25.50
CA LYS A 250 8.32 -14.05 -26.43
C LYS A 250 7.92 -13.65 -27.85
N GLN A 251 6.93 -12.76 -28.01
CA GLN A 251 6.53 -12.24 -29.33
C GLN A 251 7.58 -11.33 -29.93
N LEU A 252 8.12 -10.38 -29.16
CA LEU A 252 9.16 -9.47 -29.62
C LEU A 252 10.40 -10.26 -30.06
N ASN A 253 10.84 -11.25 -29.29
CA ASN A 253 11.94 -12.12 -29.68
C ASN A 253 11.64 -12.82 -31.02
N ASN A 254 10.47 -13.45 -31.18
CA ASN A 254 10.11 -14.12 -32.43
C ASN A 254 10.00 -13.16 -33.63
N PHE A 255 9.47 -11.96 -33.44
CA PHE A 255 9.31 -10.95 -34.49
C PHE A 255 10.63 -10.26 -34.88
N LEU A 256 11.60 -10.18 -33.95
CA LEU A 256 12.82 -9.40 -34.10
C LEU A 256 14.09 -10.25 -34.30
N MET A 257 14.07 -11.55 -33.99
CA MET A 257 15.15 -12.49 -34.33
C MET A 257 15.53 -12.42 -35.83
N PRO A 258 14.59 -12.45 -36.81
CA PRO A 258 14.93 -12.31 -38.22
C PRO A 258 15.52 -10.95 -38.61
N LYS A 259 15.42 -9.95 -37.73
CA LYS A 259 15.94 -8.59 -37.90
C LYS A 259 17.27 -8.37 -37.14
N ASN A 260 17.88 -9.46 -36.65
CA ASN A 260 19.11 -9.45 -35.83
C ASN A 260 19.04 -8.54 -34.59
N CYS A 261 17.85 -8.23 -34.05
CA CYS A 261 17.75 -7.48 -32.81
C CYS A 261 17.79 -8.46 -31.61
N LYS A 262 18.47 -8.06 -30.53
CA LYS A 262 18.50 -8.81 -29.27
C LYS A 262 17.36 -8.35 -28.35
N VAL A 263 16.64 -9.29 -27.73
CA VAL A 263 15.66 -9.01 -26.68
C VAL A 263 16.20 -9.56 -25.34
N THR A 264 16.22 -8.74 -24.29
CA THR A 264 16.51 -9.15 -22.90
C THR A 264 15.37 -8.74 -21.97
N CYS A 265 15.24 -9.41 -20.83
CA CYS A 265 14.24 -9.14 -19.80
C CYS A 265 14.93 -9.02 -18.44
N GLU A 266 14.37 -8.22 -17.51
CA GLU A 266 14.90 -8.01 -16.16
C GLU A 266 16.38 -7.55 -16.12
N ASP A 267 16.84 -6.93 -17.21
CA ASP A 267 18.24 -6.63 -17.47
C ASP A 267 18.52 -5.15 -17.15
N GLU A 268 19.33 -4.91 -16.12
CA GLU A 268 19.57 -3.57 -15.55
C GLU A 268 18.29 -2.89 -15.01
N ARG A 269 17.32 -3.68 -14.50
CA ARG A 269 15.99 -3.27 -13.99
C ARG A 269 14.96 -2.84 -15.04
N VAL A 270 15.23 -3.04 -16.33
CA VAL A 270 14.24 -2.81 -17.39
C VAL A 270 13.41 -4.08 -17.61
N ASP A 271 12.07 -4.00 -17.55
CA ASP A 271 11.17 -5.16 -17.72
C ASP A 271 11.49 -5.93 -19.03
N VAL A 272 11.57 -5.22 -20.16
CA VAL A 272 12.04 -5.75 -21.46
C VAL A 272 12.89 -4.70 -22.19
N LYS A 273 14.02 -5.13 -22.78
CA LYS A 273 14.98 -4.30 -23.50
C LYS A 273 15.21 -4.88 -24.89
N ILE A 274 15.09 -4.05 -25.93
CA ILE A 274 15.48 -4.39 -27.31
C ILE A 274 16.79 -3.68 -27.63
N ILE A 275 17.70 -4.36 -28.32
CA ILE A 275 18.92 -3.78 -28.90
C ILE A 275 18.89 -4.07 -30.40
N GLU A 276 18.79 -3.02 -31.22
CA GLU A 276 18.82 -3.10 -32.69
C GLU A 276 20.27 -3.27 -33.21
N PRO A 277 20.48 -3.77 -34.45
CA PRO A 277 21.82 -4.00 -35.00
C PRO A 277 22.73 -2.76 -35.05
N ASN A 278 22.15 -1.57 -35.11
CA ASN A 278 22.87 -0.29 -35.08
C ASN A 278 23.28 0.16 -33.65
N GLY A 279 23.01 -0.66 -32.62
CA GLY A 279 23.29 -0.37 -31.22
C GLY A 279 22.20 0.44 -30.50
N SER A 280 21.17 0.91 -31.21
CA SER A 280 20.04 1.64 -30.60
C SER A 280 19.27 0.71 -29.68
N LYS A 281 18.85 1.24 -28.52
CA LYS A 281 18.08 0.47 -27.53
C LYS A 281 16.67 1.01 -27.38
N THR A 282 15.70 0.12 -27.29
CA THR A 282 14.35 0.43 -26.80
C THR A 282 14.22 -0.12 -25.39
N PHE A 283 13.85 0.73 -24.43
CA PHE A 283 13.48 0.29 -23.08
C PHE A 283 11.96 0.22 -22.98
N ILE A 284 11.45 -0.89 -22.45
CA ILE A 284 10.03 -1.20 -22.35
C ILE A 284 9.71 -1.43 -20.88
N GLU A 285 8.66 -0.77 -20.40
CA GLU A 285 8.22 -0.80 -19.02
C GLU A 285 6.72 -1.17 -18.99
N ILE A 286 6.37 -2.17 -18.19
CA ILE A 286 5.06 -2.83 -18.23
C ILE A 286 4.34 -2.52 -16.93
N LYS A 287 3.28 -1.71 -17.01
CA LYS A 287 2.49 -1.28 -15.85
C LYS A 287 1.01 -1.54 -16.08
N PRO A 288 0.51 -2.75 -15.72
CA PRO A 288 -0.93 -3.00 -15.66
C PRO A 288 -1.56 -1.99 -14.69
N ALA A 289 -2.65 -1.36 -15.11
CA ALA A 289 -3.19 -0.19 -14.41
C ALA A 289 -4.72 -0.16 -14.48
N THR A 290 -5.30 0.88 -13.87
CA THR A 290 -6.71 1.25 -14.02
C THR A 290 -6.94 2.33 -15.07
N SER A 291 -5.92 3.12 -15.41
CA SER A 291 -5.94 4.12 -16.47
C SER A 291 -4.58 4.23 -17.16
N ALA A 292 -4.58 4.64 -18.44
CA ALA A 292 -3.34 4.84 -19.18
C ALA A 292 -2.48 5.96 -18.56
N ARG A 293 -3.11 7.03 -18.06
CA ARG A 293 -2.45 8.08 -17.27
C ARG A 293 -1.68 7.55 -16.06
N ASP A 294 -2.21 6.54 -15.36
CA ASP A 294 -1.54 5.94 -14.20
C ASP A 294 -0.38 5.03 -14.64
N ALA A 295 -0.57 4.22 -15.69
CA ALA A 295 0.51 3.45 -16.29
C ALA A 295 1.65 4.36 -16.78
N ILE A 296 1.33 5.47 -17.44
CA ILE A 296 2.30 6.48 -17.87
C ILE A 296 3.04 7.07 -16.67
N ARG A 297 2.33 7.43 -15.58
CA ARG A 297 2.94 7.99 -14.37
C ARG A 297 3.90 7.01 -13.69
N LEU A 298 3.53 5.73 -13.60
CA LEU A 298 4.35 4.68 -12.98
C LEU A 298 5.56 4.31 -13.83
N ALA A 299 5.40 4.24 -15.16
CA ALA A 299 6.45 3.79 -16.07
C ALA A 299 7.47 4.89 -16.42
N LEU A 300 7.02 6.13 -16.64
CA LEU A 300 7.85 7.19 -17.21
C LEU A 300 9.08 7.53 -16.34
N GLY A 301 8.93 7.59 -15.02
CA GLY A 301 10.03 7.89 -14.10
C GLY A 301 11.15 6.83 -14.17
N GLN A 302 10.78 5.55 -14.21
CA GLN A 302 11.70 4.43 -14.32
C GLN A 302 12.39 4.40 -15.68
N LEU A 303 11.62 4.54 -16.78
CA LEU A 303 12.18 4.63 -18.14
C LEU A 303 13.20 5.76 -18.30
N LEU A 304 12.93 6.93 -17.70
CA LEU A 304 13.87 8.05 -17.69
C LEU A 304 15.10 7.78 -16.82
N GLU A 305 14.94 7.19 -15.62
CA GLU A 305 16.06 6.79 -14.76
C GLU A 305 16.98 5.79 -15.49
N TYR A 306 16.43 4.72 -16.05
CA TYR A 306 17.19 3.68 -16.73
C TYR A 306 17.93 4.25 -17.95
N SER A 307 17.24 5.08 -18.74
CA SER A 307 17.82 5.71 -19.94
C SER A 307 18.93 6.71 -19.62
N HIS A 308 18.78 7.51 -18.56
CA HIS A 308 19.61 8.70 -18.37
C HIS A 308 20.58 8.66 -17.17
N TYR A 309 20.25 7.97 -16.07
CA TYR A 309 21.09 7.99 -14.87
C TYR A 309 22.39 7.16 -15.05
N PRO A 310 23.56 7.66 -14.59
CA PRO A 310 23.78 8.94 -13.92
C PRO A 310 23.91 10.14 -14.88
N ASP A 311 24.56 9.99 -16.02
CA ASP A 311 24.66 11.01 -17.08
C ASP A 311 24.94 10.34 -18.45
N THR A 312 23.91 9.78 -19.06
CA THR A 312 23.99 9.02 -20.32
C THR A 312 22.71 9.17 -21.15
N SER A 313 22.70 8.64 -22.38
CA SER A 313 21.47 8.42 -23.15
C SER A 313 21.48 7.00 -23.70
N LYS A 314 21.04 6.04 -22.86
CA LYS A 314 21.16 4.60 -23.15
C LYS A 314 20.09 4.09 -24.11
N ALA A 315 18.92 4.72 -24.17
CA ALA A 315 17.80 4.31 -25.01
C ALA A 315 17.42 5.41 -26.02
N ALA A 316 17.16 4.99 -27.26
CA ALA A 316 16.68 5.84 -28.33
C ALA A 316 15.13 5.88 -28.38
N LEU A 317 14.47 4.91 -27.76
CA LEU A 317 13.01 4.83 -27.63
C LEU A 317 12.63 4.31 -26.24
N LEU A 318 11.58 4.89 -25.66
CA LEU A 318 10.96 4.48 -24.41
C LEU A 318 9.54 4.02 -24.70
N VAL A 319 9.13 2.83 -24.24
CA VAL A 319 7.79 2.29 -24.49
C VAL A 319 7.11 1.89 -23.18
N ILE A 320 5.89 2.38 -23.00
CA ILE A 320 5.04 2.06 -21.86
C ILE A 320 3.98 1.06 -22.34
N VAL A 321 3.90 -0.10 -21.68
CA VAL A 321 2.91 -1.14 -21.99
C VAL A 321 1.96 -1.29 -20.82
N SER A 322 0.66 -1.37 -21.09
CA SER A 322 -0.36 -1.52 -20.05
C SER A 322 -1.63 -2.15 -20.58
N ASP A 323 -2.44 -2.71 -19.68
CA ASP A 323 -3.79 -3.18 -19.98
C ASP A 323 -4.87 -2.11 -19.91
N ALA A 324 -4.54 -0.92 -19.43
CA ALA A 324 -5.42 0.24 -19.51
C ALA A 324 -5.47 0.80 -20.94
N SER A 325 -6.69 1.00 -21.46
CA SER A 325 -6.89 1.64 -22.76
C SER A 325 -6.54 3.13 -22.68
N PRO A 326 -5.82 3.70 -23.66
CA PRO A 326 -5.47 5.13 -23.68
C PRO A 326 -6.64 5.98 -24.21
N GLU A 327 -6.80 7.16 -23.62
CA GLU A 327 -7.74 8.19 -24.11
C GLU A 327 -7.03 9.22 -25.00
N GLN A 328 -7.81 10.03 -25.72
CA GLN A 328 -7.28 11.14 -26.53
C GLN A 328 -6.42 12.12 -25.70
N SER A 329 -6.75 12.29 -24.43
CA SER A 329 -6.01 13.11 -23.45
C SER A 329 -4.60 12.57 -23.18
N ASP A 330 -4.43 11.25 -23.10
CA ASP A 330 -3.13 10.60 -22.90
C ASP A 330 -2.23 10.76 -24.13
N PHE A 331 -2.78 10.61 -25.35
CA PHE A 331 -2.05 10.86 -26.58
C PHE A 331 -1.61 12.32 -26.72
N VAL A 332 -2.44 13.28 -26.31
CA VAL A 332 -2.06 14.71 -26.24
C VAL A 332 -0.93 14.91 -25.22
N TYR A 333 -0.99 14.26 -24.06
CA TYR A 333 0.07 14.34 -23.05
C TYR A 333 1.40 13.77 -23.54
N LEU A 334 1.41 12.56 -24.11
CA LEU A 334 2.61 11.93 -24.69
C LEU A 334 3.20 12.77 -25.84
N LYS A 335 2.35 13.34 -26.70
CA LYS A 335 2.77 14.28 -27.75
C LYS A 335 3.42 15.54 -27.17
N ASN A 336 2.90 16.06 -26.06
CA ASN A 336 3.50 17.20 -25.37
C ASN A 336 4.84 16.83 -24.71
N LEU A 337 4.99 15.64 -24.13
CA LEU A 337 6.28 15.16 -23.61
C LEU A 337 7.35 15.11 -24.69
N LYS A 338 7.01 14.56 -25.86
CA LYS A 338 7.90 14.54 -27.03
C LYS A 338 8.19 15.95 -27.58
N LYS A 339 7.19 16.83 -27.64
CA LYS A 339 7.36 18.19 -28.22
C LYS A 339 8.14 19.14 -27.31
N ILE A 340 7.88 19.12 -26.01
CA ILE A 340 8.40 20.12 -25.06
C ILE A 340 9.73 19.68 -24.45
N TYR A 341 9.86 18.39 -24.12
CA TYR A 341 11.01 17.85 -23.41
C TYR A 341 11.87 16.91 -24.26
N ASN A 342 11.53 16.75 -25.55
CA ASN A 342 12.20 15.84 -26.49
C ASN A 342 12.27 14.37 -26.03
N ILE A 343 11.34 13.93 -25.16
CA ILE A 343 11.31 12.56 -24.63
C ILE A 343 10.75 11.62 -25.71
N PRO A 344 11.50 10.60 -26.18
CA PRO A 344 11.05 9.69 -27.21
C PRO A 344 10.19 8.57 -26.60
N VAL A 345 9.02 8.92 -26.05
CA VAL A 345 8.10 7.96 -25.41
C VAL A 345 6.92 7.57 -26.31
N ARG A 346 6.57 6.27 -26.30
CA ARG A 346 5.35 5.69 -26.90
C ARG A 346 4.55 4.93 -25.84
N TYR A 347 3.27 4.71 -26.11
CA TYR A 347 2.37 3.89 -25.30
C TYR A 347 1.77 2.80 -26.18
N VAL A 348 1.76 1.56 -25.70
CA VAL A 348 1.18 0.40 -26.37
C VAL A 348 0.15 -0.24 -25.43
N HIS A 349 -1.08 -0.37 -25.93
CA HIS A 349 -2.15 -1.04 -25.19
C HIS A 349 -2.05 -2.56 -25.39
N TRP A 350 -1.99 -3.31 -24.29
CA TRP A 350 -2.13 -4.75 -24.26
C TRP A 350 -3.50 -5.10 -23.65
N PRO A 351 -4.56 -5.37 -24.43
CA PRO A 351 -5.91 -5.55 -23.87
C PRO A 351 -5.96 -6.60 -22.76
N LEU A 352 -6.73 -6.32 -21.69
CA LEU A 352 -6.84 -7.22 -20.54
C LEU A 352 -7.26 -8.64 -20.97
N GLY A 353 -6.48 -9.63 -20.58
CA GLY A 353 -6.69 -11.04 -20.95
C GLY A 353 -6.20 -11.43 -22.35
N ALA A 354 -5.67 -10.50 -23.15
CA ALA A 354 -5.02 -10.82 -24.41
C ALA A 354 -3.78 -11.70 -24.16
N LYS A 355 -3.57 -12.69 -25.04
CA LYS A 355 -2.38 -13.56 -25.04
C LYS A 355 -1.29 -13.10 -26.01
N LYS A 356 -1.62 -12.20 -26.94
CA LYS A 356 -0.71 -11.64 -27.94
C LYS A 356 -1.17 -10.25 -28.39
N LEU A 357 -0.23 -9.44 -28.88
CA LEU A 357 -0.53 -8.24 -29.66
C LEU A 357 -0.78 -8.60 -31.13
N PRO A 358 -1.48 -7.74 -31.89
CA PRO A 358 -1.44 -7.75 -33.35
C PRO A 358 0.00 -7.51 -33.88
N GLU A 359 0.38 -8.14 -34.98
CA GLU A 359 1.75 -8.02 -35.52
C GLU A 359 2.10 -6.59 -35.97
N ASN A 360 1.10 -5.82 -36.45
CA ASN A 360 1.29 -4.41 -36.79
C ASN A 360 1.66 -3.55 -35.56
N GLU A 361 1.19 -3.90 -34.36
CA GLU A 361 1.57 -3.21 -33.11
C GLU A 361 3.01 -3.50 -32.67
N LEU A 362 3.62 -4.61 -33.13
CA LEU A 362 5.01 -4.94 -32.79
C LEU A 362 6.02 -3.95 -33.42
N SER A 363 5.61 -3.23 -34.47
CA SER A 363 6.40 -2.12 -35.05
C SER A 363 6.57 -0.93 -34.08
N ASN A 364 5.63 -0.73 -33.15
CA ASN A 364 5.66 0.38 -32.19
C ASN A 364 6.82 0.28 -31.19
N PHE A 365 7.56 -0.83 -31.14
CA PHE A 365 8.72 -1.05 -30.28
C PHE A 365 10.08 -0.74 -30.96
N LEU A 366 10.09 -0.39 -32.25
CA LEU A 366 11.30 -0.09 -33.00
C LEU A 366 11.56 1.41 -33.14
N THR A 367 12.84 1.80 -33.07
CA THR A 367 13.26 3.21 -33.12
C THR A 367 12.99 3.84 -34.49
N ILE A 368 13.17 3.06 -35.55
CA ILE A 368 12.86 3.39 -36.94
C ILE A 368 11.63 2.59 -37.39
N ALA A 369 10.72 3.23 -38.13
CA ALA A 369 9.65 2.52 -38.83
C ALA A 369 10.26 1.77 -40.03
N ILE A 370 10.10 0.45 -40.05
CA ILE A 370 10.52 -0.44 -41.15
C ILE A 370 9.36 -0.57 -42.15
#